data_AF-A0AAW9K1C5-F1
#
_entry.id   AF-A0AAW9K1C5-F1
#
_cell.length_a   1.000
_cell.length_b   1.000
_cell.length_c   1.000
_cell.angle_alpha   90.00
_cell.angle_beta   90.00
_cell.angle_gamma   90.00
#
_symmetry.space_group_name_H-M   'P 1'
#
loop_
_entity.id
_entity.type
_entity.pdbx_description
1 polymer ?
#
loop_
_entity_poly.entity_id
_entity_poly.type
_entity_poly.pdbx_seq_one_letter_code
_entity_poly.pdbx_strand_id
1 'polypeptide(L)' 'MRVEDHWEDKTTFFVSFLTTDKKIINKSIVLDFGTSEEKAKQIVLSAFNRVQKVLSCEEVEDLLSYKNNCQMV' A
#
# COMPACT_ATOMS: atom_id res chain seq x y z
N MET A 1 11.45 2.31 -26.98
CA MET A 1 11.20 2.41 -25.54
C MET A 1 9.78 1.95 -25.29
N ARG A 2 9.60 0.91 -24.48
CA ARG A 2 8.27 0.47 -24.07
C ARG A 2 7.91 1.18 -22.78
N VAL A 3 6.61 1.32 -22.51
CA VAL A 3 6.11 1.85 -21.25
C VAL A 3 6.65 1.02 -20.07
N GLU A 4 6.80 -0.29 -20.27
CA GLU A 4 7.36 -1.25 -19.31
C GLU A 4 8.82 -0.95 -18.87
N ASP A 5 9.59 -0.19 -19.67
CA ASP A 5 10.96 0.21 -19.31
C ASP A 5 11.00 1.28 -18.21
N HIS A 6 9.93 2.07 -18.07
CA HIS A 6 9.88 3.25 -17.20
C HIS A 6 8.76 3.21 -16.16
N TRP A 7 7.81 2.29 -16.28
CA TRP A 7 6.63 2.23 -15.43
C TRP A 7 6.49 0.82 -14.83
N GLU A 8 6.03 0.76 -13.58
CA GLU A 8 5.70 -0.44 -12.82
C GLU A 8 4.23 -0.42 -12.45
N ASP A 9 3.56 -1.53 -12.68
CA ASP A 9 2.23 -1.76 -12.15
C ASP A 9 2.28 -1.87 -10.63
N LYS A 10 1.49 -1.05 -9.97
CA LYS A 10 1.25 -1.07 -8.54
C LYS A 10 -0.25 -1.02 -8.29
N THR A 11 -0.64 -1.44 -7.11
CA THR A 11 -2.04 -1.45 -6.71
C THR A 11 -2.21 -0.62 -5.45
N THR A 12 -3.19 0.29 -5.46
CA THR A 12 -3.56 1.11 -4.31
C THR A 12 -4.54 0.36 -3.45
N PHE A 13 -4.18 0.20 -2.18
CA PHE A 13 -5.08 -0.30 -1.14
C PHE A 13 -5.48 0.83 -0.21
N PHE A 14 -6.77 1.00 0.01
CA PHE A 14 -7.28 1.86 1.07
C PHE A 14 -7.46 1.04 2.32
N VAL A 15 -6.67 1.37 3.36
CA VAL A 15 -6.69 0.63 4.61
C VAL A 15 -7.12 1.52 5.75
N SER A 16 -8.13 1.04 6.47
CA SER A 16 -8.68 1.68 7.67
C SER A 16 -8.35 0.79 8.86
N PHE A 17 -7.62 1.32 9.84
CA PHE A 17 -7.23 0.54 11.01
C PHE A 17 -7.35 1.34 12.31
N LEU A 18 -7.74 0.64 13.37
CA LEU A 18 -7.81 1.16 14.73
C LEU A 18 -6.44 0.99 15.38
N THR A 19 -5.93 2.08 15.94
CA THR A 19 -4.69 2.08 16.71
C THR A 19 -4.93 1.77 18.19
N THR A 20 -3.89 1.35 18.90
CA THR A 20 -3.92 1.14 20.36
C THR A 20 -4.33 2.40 21.13
N ASP A 21 -4.12 3.58 20.56
CA ASP A 21 -4.53 4.89 21.08
C ASP A 21 -6.04 5.18 20.85
N LYS A 22 -6.84 4.19 20.44
CA LYS A 22 -8.27 4.29 20.07
C LYS A 22 -8.55 5.27 18.92
N LYS A 23 -7.55 5.58 18.10
CA LYS A 23 -7.71 6.42 16.90
C LYS A 23 -7.85 5.55 15.66
N ILE A 24 -8.82 5.89 14.83
CA ILE A 24 -8.99 5.27 13.52
C ILE A 24 -8.11 6.05 12.53
N ILE A 25 -7.23 5.35 11.83
CA ILE A 25 -6.40 5.90 10.77
C ILE A 25 -6.85 5.27 9.47
N ASN A 26 -7.16 6.12 8.50
CA ASN A 26 -7.45 5.71 7.13
C ASN A 26 -6.29 6.20 6.26
N LYS A 27 -5.64 5.28 5.56
CA LYS A 27 -4.52 5.59 4.67
C LYS A 27 -4.59 4.75 3.41
N SER A 28 -4.35 5.40 2.28
CA SER A 28 -4.01 4.71 1.04
C SER A 28 -2.54 4.27 1.11
N ILE A 29 -2.29 3.01 0.79
CA ILE A 29 -0.95 2.44 0.63
C ILE A 29 -0.82 1.95 -0.82
N VAL A 30 0.37 2.10 -1.37
CA VAL A 30 0.69 1.62 -2.72
C VAL A 30 1.56 0.40 -2.57
N LEU A 31 1.09 -0.74 -3.08
CA LEU A 31 1.76 -2.03 -3.00
C LEU A 31 2.05 -2.56 -4.41
N ASP A 32 2.90 -3.58 -4.51
CA ASP A 32 3.19 -4.22 -5.78
C ASP A 32 1.93 -4.85 -6.38
N PHE A 33 1.82 -4.80 -7.70
CA PHE A 33 0.71 -5.40 -8.43
C PHE A 33 0.59 -6.90 -8.11
N GLY A 34 -0.64 -7.36 -7.90
CA GLY A 34 -0.94 -8.74 -7.49
C GLY A 34 -0.78 -9.02 -5.99
N THR A 35 -0.55 -7.99 -5.16
CA THR A 35 -0.58 -8.14 -3.71
C THR A 35 -2.01 -8.38 -3.24
N SER A 36 -2.30 -9.55 -2.69
CA SER A 36 -3.64 -9.86 -2.15
C SER A 36 -3.95 -9.03 -0.91
N GLU A 37 -5.24 -8.78 -0.65
CA GLU A 37 -5.74 -8.04 0.52
C GLU A 37 -5.18 -8.58 1.85
N GLU A 38 -5.08 -9.90 2.01
CA GLU A 38 -4.51 -10.53 3.20
C GLU A 38 -3.06 -10.11 3.45
N LYS A 39 -2.27 -10.05 2.38
CA LYS A 39 -0.87 -9.64 2.43
C LYS A 39 -0.75 -8.13 2.68
N ALA A 40 -1.64 -7.32 2.10
CA ALA A 40 -1.76 -5.90 2.39
C ALA A 40 -2.04 -5.65 3.89
N LYS A 41 -2.97 -6.41 4.49
CA LYS A 41 -3.24 -6.35 5.94
C LYS A 41 -2.00 -6.70 6.78
N GLN A 42 -1.27 -7.75 6.42
CA GLN A 42 -0.02 -8.13 7.10
C GLN A 42 1.05 -7.03 7.01
N ILE A 43 1.19 -6.39 5.85
CA ILE A 43 2.11 -5.27 5.66
C ILE A 43 1.71 -4.09 6.55
N VAL A 44 0.42 -3.76 6.62
CA VAL A 44 -0.07 -2.69 7.52
C VAL A 44 0.19 -3.02 8.98
N LEU A 45 -0.09 -4.26 9.41
CA LEU A 45 0.21 -4.69 10.77
C LEU A 45 1.72 -4.62 11.10
N SER A 46 2.58 -4.92 10.12
CA SER A 46 4.03 -4.93 10.29
C SER A 46 4.67 -3.54 10.18
N ALA A 47 4.13 -2.67 9.33
CA ALA A 47 4.66 -1.32 9.09
C ALA A 47 4.21 -0.32 10.17
N PHE A 48 3.04 -0.53 10.76
CA PHE A 48 2.50 0.34 11.80
C PHE A 48 2.61 -0.34 13.17
N ASN A 49 3.56 0.09 13.99
CA ASN A 49 3.85 -0.48 15.33
C ASN A 49 2.73 -0.32 16.39
N ARG A 50 1.54 0.18 16.02
CA ARG A 50 0.43 0.47 16.96
C ARG A 50 -0.95 0.12 16.42
N VAL A 51 -1.03 -0.86 15.52
CA VAL A 51 -2.34 -1.31 15.02
C VAL A 51 -2.97 -2.28 16.02
N GLN A 52 -4.14 -1.91 16.53
CA GLN A 52 -4.96 -2.80 17.35
C GLN A 52 -5.77 -3.76 16.49
N LYS A 53 -6.39 -3.24 15.42
CA LYS A 53 -7.20 -4.02 14.49
C LYS A 53 -7.31 -3.32 13.14
N VAL A 54 -7.16 -4.06 12.04
CA VAL A 54 -7.54 -3.58 10.71
C VAL A 54 -9.06 -3.69 10.56
N LEU A 55 -9.71 -2.57 10.24
CA LEU A 55 -11.17 -2.47 10.11
C LEU A 55 -11.61 -2.79 8.68
N SER A 56 -10.94 -2.18 7.70
CA SER A 56 -11.17 -2.42 6.27
C SER A 56 -9.85 -2.36 5.54
N CYS A 57 -9.75 -3.12 4.45
CA CYS A 57 -8.66 -3.08 3.49
C CYS A 57 -9.31 -3.36 2.15
N GLU A 58 -9.34 -2.37 1.27
CA GLU A 58 -10.01 -2.48 -0.02
C GLU A 58 -9.02 -2.09 -1.11
N GLU A 59 -9.00 -2.89 -2.17
CA GLU A 59 -8.31 -2.54 -3.41
C GLU A 59 -9.11 -1.43 -4.09
N VAL A 60 -8.46 -0.30 -4.38
CA VAL A 60 -9.13 0.87 -4.96
C VAL A 60 -8.89 0.94 -6.45
N GLU A 61 -7.62 0.97 -6.84
CA GLU A 61 -7.22 1.20 -8.21
C GLU A 61 -5.81 0.66 -8.46
N ASP A 62 -5.62 0.14 -9.66
CA ASP A 62 -4.29 -0.11 -10.21
C ASP A 62 -3.70 1.18 -10.74
N LEU A 63 -2.44 1.43 -10.43
CA LEU A 63 -1.69 2.61 -10.83
C LEU A 63 -0.37 2.22 -11.48
N LEU A 64 0.04 3.00 -12.47
CA LEU A 64 1.38 2.94 -13.03
C LEU A 64 2.29 3.88 -12.25
N SER A 65 3.22 3.30 -11.50
CA SER A 65 4.24 4.02 -10.76
C SER A 65 5.48 4.17 -11.63
N TYR A 66 6.04 5.37 -11.75
CA TYR A 66 7.29 5.53 -12.48
C TYR A 66 8.39 4.76 -11.75
N LYS A 67 9.14 3.93 -12.46
CA LYS A 67 10.36 3.27 -11.98
C LYS A 67 11.33 4.37 -11.59
N ASN A 68 11.33 4.76 -10.32
CA ASN A 68 12.33 5.68 -9.83
C ASN A 68 13.64 4.89 -9.78
N ASN A 69 14.41 4.94 -10.87
CA ASN A 69 15.86 4.85 -10.78
C ASN A 69 16.27 6.02 -9.88
N CYS A 70 16.21 5.84 -8.57
CA CYS A 70 16.85 6.73 -7.60
C CYS A 70 18.37 6.63 -7.80
N GLN A 71 18.88 7.15 -8.91
CA GLN A 71 20.17 7.83 -8.89
C GLN A 71 19.86 9.20 -8.28
N MET A 72 19.97 9.28 -6.96
CA MET A 72 20.18 10.57 -6.32
C MET A 72 21.49 11.12 -6.88
N VAL A 73 21.38 12.15 -7.73
CA VAL A 73 22.47 13.06 -8.06
C VAL A 73 22.64 14.08 -6.96
#